data_AF-A0A8T3AHM4-F1
#
_entry.id   AF-A0A8T3AHM4-F1
#
_cell.length_a   1.000
_cell.length_b   1.000
_cell.length_c   1.000
_cell.angle_alpha   90.00
_cell.angle_beta   90.00
_cell.angle_gamma   90.00
#
_symmetry.space_group_name_H-M   'P 1'
#
loop_
_entity.id
_entity.type
_entity.pdbx_description
1 polymer ?
#
loop_
_entity_poly.entity_id
_entity_poly.type
_entity_poly.pdbx_seq_one_letter_code
_entity_poly.pdbx_strand_id
1 'polypeptide(L)'
;MTPWKTVTFAMNTVLAPVFGRTLNPQSATEAEKLLTSSLSNIESIWLKGDAKFLLGNLGPSIADLSLACEIMQSQLWYDKDRERILGPHPKILRWVENVKNATDPYFEEVHGVLYRTKAMLHSPQSPASKNFSKL
;
A
#
# COMPACT_ATOMS: atom_id res chain seq x y z
N MET A 1 -12.21 -9.58 -11.64
CA MET A 1 -11.68 -8.71 -10.56
C MET A 1 -10.18 -8.62 -10.78
N THR A 2 -9.70 -7.54 -11.42
CA THR A 2 -8.25 -7.33 -11.59
C THR A 2 -7.62 -7.22 -10.19
N PRO A 3 -6.41 -7.76 -9.97
CA PRO A 3 -5.73 -7.59 -8.68
C PRO A 3 -5.62 -6.09 -8.36
N TRP A 4 -5.94 -5.78 -7.11
CA TRP A 4 -5.86 -4.47 -6.49
C TRP A 4 -4.50 -3.80 -6.81
N LYS A 5 -4.50 -2.48 -7.12
CA LYS A 5 -3.35 -1.83 -7.79
C LYS A 5 -2.14 -1.69 -6.88
N THR A 6 -2.36 -1.61 -5.56
CA THR A 6 -1.29 -1.61 -4.57
C THR A 6 -0.50 -2.93 -4.56
N VAL A 7 -1.18 -4.09 -4.60
CA VAL A 7 -0.54 -5.41 -4.79
C VAL A 7 0.15 -5.49 -6.13
N THR A 8 -0.49 -5.00 -7.20
CA THR A 8 0.07 -5.07 -8.55
C THR A 8 1.39 -4.30 -8.62
N PHE A 9 1.46 -3.12 -8.01
CA PHE A 9 2.71 -2.39 -7.89
C PHE A 9 3.74 -3.20 -7.10
N ALA A 10 3.40 -3.68 -5.90
CA ALA A 10 4.30 -4.50 -5.06
C ALA A 10 4.83 -5.73 -5.81
N MET A 11 3.98 -6.42 -6.57
CA MET A 11 4.34 -7.60 -7.33
C MET A 11 5.40 -7.29 -8.39
N ASN A 12 5.22 -6.18 -9.10
CA ASN A 12 6.07 -5.83 -10.22
C ASN A 12 7.35 -5.06 -9.82
N THR A 13 7.44 -4.57 -8.58
CA THR A 13 8.60 -3.82 -8.06
C THR A 13 9.40 -4.55 -6.97
N VAL A 14 8.77 -5.45 -6.20
CA VAL A 14 9.44 -6.10 -5.05
C VAL A 14 9.20 -7.61 -4.98
N LEU A 15 7.96 -8.09 -5.13
CA LEU A 15 7.62 -9.47 -4.78
C LEU A 15 7.90 -10.50 -5.88
N ALA A 16 7.92 -10.14 -7.16
CA ALA A 16 8.08 -11.13 -8.25
C ALA A 16 9.29 -12.08 -8.06
N PRO A 17 10.48 -11.62 -7.64
CA PRO A 17 11.62 -12.51 -7.37
C PRO A 17 11.35 -13.58 -6.31
N VAL A 18 10.53 -13.28 -5.29
CA VAL A 18 10.14 -14.26 -4.26
C VAL A 18 9.38 -15.44 -4.87
N PHE A 19 8.67 -15.20 -5.98
CA PHE A 19 7.91 -16.20 -6.72
C PHE A 19 8.66 -16.75 -7.94
N GLY A 20 9.98 -16.54 -8.04
CA GLY A 20 10.78 -16.99 -9.18
C GLY A 20 10.44 -16.27 -10.50
N ARG A 21 9.84 -15.09 -10.42
CA ARG A 21 9.47 -14.26 -11.59
C ARG A 21 10.37 -13.03 -11.66
N THR A 22 10.47 -12.44 -12.86
CA THR A 22 11.16 -11.18 -13.07
C THR A 22 10.27 -10.00 -12.71
N LEU A 23 10.88 -8.89 -12.30
CA LEU A 23 10.21 -7.61 -12.16
C LEU A 23 9.70 -7.11 -13.52
N ASN A 24 8.65 -6.29 -13.52
CA ASN A 24 8.08 -5.72 -14.73
C ASN A 24 7.85 -4.20 -14.55
N PRO A 25 8.83 -3.36 -14.93
CA PRO A 25 8.75 -1.91 -14.77
C PRO A 25 7.58 -1.26 -15.52
N GLN A 26 7.17 -1.82 -16.67
CA GLN A 26 6.04 -1.31 -17.44
C GLN A 26 4.74 -1.52 -16.65
N SER A 27 4.49 -2.75 -16.18
CA SER A 27 3.30 -3.03 -15.37
C SER A 27 3.31 -2.29 -14.03
N ALA A 28 4.49 -2.03 -13.44
CA ALA A 28 4.61 -1.17 -12.27
C ALA A 28 4.18 0.27 -12.57
N THR A 29 4.67 0.84 -13.68
CA THR A 29 4.30 2.20 -14.14
C THR A 29 2.79 2.33 -14.39
N GLU A 30 2.20 1.35 -15.06
CA GLU A 30 0.75 1.33 -15.31
C GLU A 30 -0.06 1.20 -14.01
N ALA A 31 0.40 0.35 -13.08
CA ALA A 31 -0.23 0.20 -11.78
C ALA A 31 -0.15 1.49 -10.96
N GLU A 32 1.00 2.17 -10.98
CA GLU A 32 1.20 3.44 -10.30
C GLU A 32 0.27 4.52 -10.84
N LYS A 33 0.20 4.70 -12.17
CA LYS A 33 -0.69 5.70 -12.80
C LYS A 33 -2.14 5.52 -12.35
N LEU A 34 -2.61 4.27 -12.33
CA LEU A 34 -3.97 3.95 -11.89
C LEU A 34 -4.15 4.18 -10.40
N LEU A 35 -3.18 3.76 -9.57
CA LEU A 35 -3.20 3.98 -8.14
C LEU A 35 -3.25 5.47 -7.78
N THR A 36 -2.41 6.31 -8.38
CA THR A 36 -2.39 7.76 -8.13
C THR A 36 -3.72 8.42 -8.50
N SER A 37 -4.35 7.97 -9.61
CA SER A 37 -5.70 8.42 -9.96
C SER A 37 -6.75 7.96 -8.94
N SER A 38 -6.66 6.72 -8.45
CA SER A 38 -7.55 6.20 -7.42
C SER A 38 -7.40 6.95 -6.09
N LEU A 39 -6.17 7.24 -5.64
CA LEU A 39 -5.91 8.01 -4.42
C LEU A 39 -6.55 9.41 -4.51
N SER A 40 -6.37 10.09 -5.63
CA SER A 40 -7.00 11.39 -5.91
C SER A 40 -8.53 11.31 -5.87
N ASN A 41 -9.11 10.24 -6.40
CA ASN A 41 -10.56 10.01 -6.36
C ASN A 41 -11.07 9.74 -4.94
N ILE A 42 -10.33 8.97 -4.14
CA ILE A 42 -10.65 8.73 -2.72
C ILE A 42 -10.69 10.05 -1.95
N GLU A 43 -9.66 10.89 -2.09
CA GLU A 43 -9.59 12.18 -1.39
C GLU A 43 -10.68 13.16 -1.82
N SER A 44 -10.97 13.26 -3.12
CA SER A 44 -11.89 14.26 -3.65
C SER A 44 -13.37 13.88 -3.53
N ILE A 45 -13.70 12.59 -3.68
CA ILE A 45 -15.09 12.13 -3.73
C ILE A 45 -15.52 11.57 -2.37
N TRP A 46 -14.67 10.77 -1.72
CA TRP A 46 -15.08 9.92 -0.60
C TRP A 46 -14.59 10.42 0.76
N LEU A 47 -13.50 11.20 0.82
CA LEU A 47 -12.95 11.83 2.03
C LEU A 47 -13.04 13.37 1.98
N LYS A 48 -14.26 13.88 1.76
CA LYS A 48 -14.52 15.32 1.66
C LYS A 48 -14.28 16.05 2.99
N GLY A 49 -13.76 17.27 2.90
CA GLY A 49 -13.50 18.11 4.07
C GLY A 49 -12.51 17.46 5.05
N ASP A 50 -12.91 17.41 6.32
CA ASP A 50 -12.18 16.79 7.44
C ASP A 50 -12.81 15.47 7.92
N ALA A 51 -13.49 14.76 7.01
CA ALA A 51 -14.11 13.48 7.30
C ALA A 51 -13.11 12.47 7.90
N LYS A 52 -13.50 11.83 9.00
CA LYS A 52 -12.65 10.80 9.66
C LYS A 52 -12.68 9.46 8.93
N PHE A 53 -13.82 9.14 8.32
CA PHE A 53 -14.11 7.91 7.58
C PHE A 53 -14.78 8.26 6.25
N LEU A 54 -14.83 7.29 5.33
CA LEU A 54 -15.46 7.46 4.03
C LEU A 54 -16.92 7.92 4.19
N LEU A 55 -17.37 8.78 3.27
CA LEU A 55 -18.71 9.38 3.24
C LEU A 55 -19.03 10.28 4.45
N GLY A 56 -18.05 10.63 5.29
CA GLY A 56 -18.28 11.44 6.49
C GLY A 56 -18.96 10.67 7.63
N ASN A 57 -18.87 9.34 7.62
CA ASN A 57 -19.44 8.49 8.66
C ASN A 57 -18.81 8.76 10.03
N LEU A 58 -19.56 8.46 11.10
CA LEU A 58 -19.09 8.58 12.48
C LEU A 58 -18.12 7.45 12.89
N GLY A 59 -18.17 6.32 12.19
CA GLY A 59 -17.32 5.14 12.40
C GLY A 59 -16.95 4.47 11.07
N PRO A 60 -15.98 3.54 11.08
CA PRO A 60 -15.55 2.85 9.87
C PRO A 60 -16.62 1.90 9.36
N SER A 61 -16.75 1.82 8.03
CA SER A 61 -17.55 0.83 7.33
C SER A 61 -16.68 -0.29 6.74
N ILE A 62 -17.31 -1.29 6.11
CA ILE A 62 -16.57 -2.32 5.36
C ILE A 62 -15.76 -1.72 4.20
N ALA A 63 -16.23 -0.61 3.61
CA ALA A 63 -15.48 0.10 2.58
C ALA A 63 -14.20 0.71 3.16
N ASP A 64 -14.28 1.25 4.38
CA ASP A 64 -13.12 1.81 5.07
C ASP A 64 -12.07 0.74 5.33
N LEU A 65 -12.49 -0.37 5.93
CA LEU A 65 -11.63 -1.52 6.21
C LEU A 65 -10.97 -2.07 4.94
N SER A 66 -11.75 -2.32 3.89
CA SER A 66 -11.26 -2.94 2.66
C SER A 66 -10.20 -2.06 1.98
N LEU A 67 -10.46 -0.75 1.85
CA LEU A 67 -9.55 0.17 1.20
C LEU A 67 -8.32 0.46 2.08
N ALA A 68 -8.48 0.58 3.40
CA ALA A 68 -7.34 0.76 4.31
C ALA A 68 -6.39 -0.45 4.26
N CYS A 69 -6.94 -1.67 4.26
CA CYS A 69 -6.15 -2.90 4.07
C CYS A 69 -5.43 -2.93 2.72
N GLU A 70 -6.04 -2.42 1.65
CA GLU A 70 -5.36 -2.27 0.36
C GLU A 70 -4.17 -1.33 0.48
N ILE A 71 -4.34 -0.13 1.06
CA ILE A 71 -3.23 0.84 1.23
C ILE A 71 -2.12 0.26 2.11
N MET A 72 -2.42 -0.58 3.10
CA MET A 72 -1.42 -1.20 3.96
C MET A 72 -0.43 -2.08 3.19
N GLN A 73 -0.79 -2.65 2.04
CA GLN A 73 0.15 -3.43 1.22
C GLN A 73 1.32 -2.58 0.69
N SER A 74 1.19 -1.25 0.69
CA SER A 74 2.30 -0.32 0.41
C SER A 74 3.49 -0.47 1.37
N GLN A 75 3.29 -1.08 2.54
CA GLN A 75 4.38 -1.37 3.48
C GLN A 75 5.44 -2.29 2.88
N LEU A 76 5.11 -3.08 1.85
CA LEU A 76 6.06 -3.96 1.17
C LEU A 76 6.98 -3.21 0.19
N TRP A 77 6.60 -2.00 -0.23
CA TRP A 77 7.35 -1.22 -1.22
C TRP A 77 8.66 -0.69 -0.63
N TYR A 78 9.56 -0.25 -1.52
CA TYR A 78 10.69 0.57 -1.10
C TYR A 78 10.20 1.91 -0.54
N ASP A 79 10.88 2.43 0.49
CA ASP A 79 10.47 3.66 1.16
C ASP A 79 10.39 4.85 0.19
N LYS A 80 11.31 4.94 -0.77
CA LYS A 80 11.29 5.96 -1.83
C LYS A 80 10.01 5.95 -2.67
N ASP A 81 9.47 4.77 -2.96
CA ASP A 81 8.26 4.64 -3.78
C ASP A 81 7.03 4.96 -2.94
N ARG A 82 7.04 4.53 -1.67
CA ARG A 82 5.97 4.87 -0.73
C ARG A 82 5.89 6.37 -0.48
N GLU A 83 7.03 7.05 -0.30
CA GLU A 83 7.10 8.50 -0.16
C GLU A 83 6.62 9.21 -1.43
N ARG A 84 7.13 8.80 -2.59
CA ARG A 84 6.78 9.40 -3.88
C ARG A 84 5.30 9.26 -4.24
N ILE A 85 4.68 8.12 -3.92
CA ILE A 85 3.27 7.82 -4.29
C ILE A 85 2.29 8.28 -3.21
N LEU A 86 2.55 8.03 -1.91
CA LEU A 86 1.62 8.37 -0.84
C LEU A 86 1.89 9.72 -0.17
N GLY A 87 3.11 10.25 -0.27
CA GLY A 87 3.48 11.55 0.30
C GLY A 87 2.57 12.71 -0.15
N PRO A 88 2.16 12.78 -1.43
CA PRO A 88 1.20 13.78 -1.90
C PRO A 88 -0.23 13.65 -1.32
N HIS A 89 -0.55 12.56 -0.61
CA HIS A 89 -1.89 12.22 -0.13
C HIS A 89 -1.97 12.11 1.41
N PRO A 90 -1.70 13.20 2.16
CA PRO A 90 -1.72 13.17 3.63
C PRO A 90 -3.10 12.87 4.22
N LYS A 91 -4.20 13.15 3.49
CA LYS A 91 -5.56 12.81 3.96
C LYS A 91 -5.77 11.30 3.95
N ILE A 92 -5.26 10.59 2.94
CA ILE A 92 -5.29 9.13 2.90
C ILE A 92 -4.53 8.56 4.10
N LEU A 93 -3.32 9.05 4.38
CA LEU A 93 -2.50 8.56 5.50
C LEU A 93 -3.21 8.76 6.85
N ARG A 94 -3.80 9.93 7.07
CA ARG A 94 -4.58 10.21 8.28
C ARG A 94 -5.83 9.34 8.38
N TRP A 95 -6.54 9.14 7.27
CA TRP A 95 -7.73 8.31 7.24
C TRP A 95 -7.41 6.83 7.53
N VAL A 96 -6.35 6.28 6.96
CA VAL A 96 -5.88 4.92 7.30
C VAL A 96 -5.59 4.81 8.79
N GLU A 97 -4.92 5.80 9.38
CA GLU A 97 -4.65 5.83 10.81
C GLU A 97 -5.93 5.90 11.67
N ASN A 98 -6.95 6.64 11.23
CA ASN A 98 -8.25 6.63 11.90
C ASN A 98 -8.91 5.24 11.86
N VAL A 99 -8.84 4.55 10.71
CA VAL A 99 -9.39 3.19 10.55
C VAL A 99 -8.65 2.22 11.46
N LYS A 100 -7.31 2.28 11.48
CA LYS A 100 -6.47 1.49 12.38
C LYS A 100 -6.91 1.66 13.83
N ASN A 101 -6.96 2.90 14.31
CA ASN A 101 -7.31 3.21 15.70
C ASN A 101 -8.74 2.78 16.06
N ALA A 102 -9.69 2.89 15.13
CA ALA A 102 -11.07 2.45 15.36
C ALA A 102 -11.25 0.92 15.37
N THR A 103 -10.25 0.16 14.88
CA THR A 103 -10.32 -1.29 14.71
C THR A 103 -9.17 -2.03 15.42
N ASP A 104 -8.51 -1.33 16.34
CA ASP A 104 -7.50 -1.86 17.25
C ASP A 104 -8.12 -2.92 18.19
N PRO A 105 -7.39 -4.01 18.54
CA PRO A 105 -6.02 -4.35 18.14
C PRO A 105 -5.92 -5.15 16.84
N TYR A 106 -7.04 -5.68 16.35
CA TYR A 106 -7.05 -6.70 15.30
C TYR A 106 -6.49 -6.20 13.97
N PHE A 107 -6.67 -4.92 13.66
CA PHE A 107 -6.10 -4.36 12.44
C PHE A 107 -4.57 -4.48 12.43
N GLU A 108 -3.90 -4.16 13.54
CA GLU A 108 -2.44 -4.26 13.62
C GLU A 108 -1.98 -5.72 13.64
N GLU A 109 -2.72 -6.60 14.34
CA GLU A 109 -2.44 -8.03 14.40
C GLU A 109 -2.41 -8.68 13.01
N VAL A 110 -3.46 -8.48 12.20
CA VAL A 110 -3.54 -9.10 10.87
C VAL A 110 -2.52 -8.53 9.89
N HIS A 111 -2.17 -7.25 10.02
CA HIS A 111 -1.15 -6.61 9.18
C HIS A 111 0.29 -6.87 9.65
N GLY A 112 0.49 -7.52 10.81
CA GLY A 112 1.80 -7.93 11.30
C GLY A 112 2.64 -8.73 10.30
N VAL A 113 1.99 -9.49 9.41
CA VAL A 113 2.65 -10.23 8.32
C VAL A 113 3.35 -9.30 7.33
N LEU A 114 2.81 -8.11 7.06
CA LEU A 114 3.40 -7.16 6.12
C LEU A 114 4.72 -6.60 6.65
N TYR A 115 4.79 -6.27 7.94
CA TYR A 115 6.03 -5.75 8.53
C TYR A 115 7.13 -6.81 8.57
N ARG A 116 6.78 -8.05 8.94
CA ARG A 116 7.73 -9.17 8.89
C ARG A 116 8.23 -9.41 7.47
N THR A 117 7.33 -9.37 6.49
CA THR A 117 7.67 -9.53 5.08
C THR A 117 8.54 -8.39 4.57
N LYS A 118 8.25 -7.12 4.93
CA LYS A 118 9.08 -5.96 4.63
C LYS A 118 10.50 -6.14 5.14
N ALA A 119 10.65 -6.53 6.41
CA ALA A 119 11.96 -6.77 7.02
C ALA A 119 12.74 -7.87 6.30
N MET A 120 12.08 -8.94 5.86
CA MET A 120 12.71 -10.01 5.08
C MET A 120 13.17 -9.52 3.69
N LEU A 121 12.30 -8.82 2.96
CA LEU A 121 12.57 -8.36 1.60
C LEU A 121 13.73 -7.37 1.53
N HIS A 122 13.73 -6.42 2.46
CA HIS A 122 14.67 -5.28 2.47
C HIS A 122 15.86 -5.49 3.41
N SER A 123 16.00 -6.66 4.03
CA SER A 123 17.19 -7.01 4.80
C SER A 123 18.43 -7.06 3.88
N PRO A 124 19.59 -6.55 4.32
CA PRO A 124 20.84 -6.65 3.55
C PRO A 124 21.20 -8.07 3.12
N GLN A 125 20.73 -9.09 3.87
CA GLN A 125 21.01 -10.50 3.61
C GLN A 125 19.99 -11.19 2.70
N SER A 126 18.94 -10.50 2.23
CA SER A 126 17.87 -11.14 1.46
C SER A 126 18.36 -11.65 0.10
N PRO A 127 17.86 -12.80 -0.40
CA PRO A 127 18.21 -13.29 -1.74
C PRO A 127 17.87 -12.29 -2.86
N ALA A 128 16.92 -11.38 -2.63
CA ALA A 128 16.56 -10.31 -3.57
C ALA A 128 17.56 -9.14 -3.56
N SER A 129 18.31 -8.91 -2.48
CA SER A 129 19.36 -7.86 -2.43
C SER A 129 20.61 -8.25 -3.23
N LYS A 130 20.89 -9.55 -3.40
CA LYS A 130 22.09 -10.07 -4.06
C LYS A 130 22.12 -9.89 -5.59
N ASN A 131 21.00 -9.52 -6.21
CA ASN A 131 20.93 -9.23 -7.65
C ASN A 131 21.20 -7.76 -8.01
N PHE A 132 21.26 -6.85 -7.04
CA PHE A 132 21.53 -5.42 -7.28
C PHE A 132 23.02 -5.05 -7.16
N SER A 133 23.89 -5.95 -6.71
CA SER A 133 25.34 -5.72 -6.63
C SER A 133 26.10 -6.16 -7.88
N LYS A 134 25.39 -6.47 -8.98
CA LYS A 134 25.98 -6.90 -10.27
C LYS A 134 25.48 -6.08 -11.48
N LEU A 135 24.82 -4.95 -11.24
CA LEU A 135 24.51 -3.93 -12.24
C LEU A 135 25.20 -2.62 -11.87
#